data_AF-A0A816FTX2-F1
#
_entry.id   AF-A0A816FTX2-F1
#
_cell.length_a   1.000
_cell.length_b   1.000
_cell.length_c   1.000
_cell.angle_alpha   90.00
_cell.angle_beta   90.00
_cell.angle_gamma   90.00
#
_symmetry.space_group_name_H-M   'P 1'
#
loop_
_entity.id
_entity.type
_entity.pdbx_description
1 polymer ?
#
loop_
_entity_poly.entity_id
_entity_poly.type
_entity_poly.pdbx_seq_one_letter_code
_entity_poly.pdbx_strand_id
1 'polypeptide(L)'
;MWSLYGIIVCGVVFVVGQSSLAPYDVRIEYYKAETTKDLVIGTDYPYFCWKLPLTNQRDVRQMGYQLQLRSENKLVWDSDRINSSQSIHVPYPFKQKLEELTHYQVRLRVWTSALETASSWTLWIPFRTSVYNFQQYLLDHNDEVSWIGSTQIYMNELRKEFNVSNTSPIQSATVFISGIGYYELYLNGDNVDPSRKLDPGWTTYQKRTLFASYDVTSKIKLGMNAVGVKLGNGWYSQEQYLLPSVPEPTYGPPRLMFILKIIFNNSDQMNVYSDQTWKGRQGSIIHDSVYNGEFVDGRYDRLNWTRVGFTDSLSLWITPEILPSPVDTTVNGQLTLQDMPPIRAGPDALHFEVEYDVDEDRSYLSKKDIGEILGASLKDKGILHPISVIIPTLNVHIFDMGQNMVGWCRFKFHGPRGVGIHIRHAEILSQAVVSTGKATGGIYTDNLRGATASDTYILRGDPNGEIYEPRFTVHGFRYVAVFGSPTPLLIDDVECPIVHSETTVKGHFSSSNSVINQIQHNIVWGQLGNLMSLPTDCPQRDERKGWMGDAALSVNEALYNFDLSKFYLNFLTLIKDVQLLGFVPDTVPLSFGFYPADPNWGTALPTITWQLYRHYNDIQIL
;
A
#
# COMPACT_ATOMS: atom_id res chain seq x y z
N MET A 1 -36.67 -1.81 71.14
CA MET A 1 -35.98 -1.25 69.95
C MET A 1 -35.11 -2.37 69.38
N TRP A 2 -35.04 -2.49 68.06
CA TRP A 2 -34.44 -3.57 67.24
C TRP A 2 -35.42 -4.64 66.74
N SER A 3 -35.95 -4.31 65.58
CA SER A 3 -36.77 -5.07 64.64
C SER A 3 -35.90 -6.07 63.88
N LEU A 4 -36.34 -7.32 63.76
CA LEU A 4 -35.79 -8.30 62.81
C LEU A 4 -36.74 -8.37 61.61
N TYR A 5 -36.33 -7.75 60.50
CA TYR A 5 -36.93 -7.94 59.19
C TYR A 5 -36.41 -9.25 58.60
N GLY A 6 -37.32 -10.18 58.30
CA GLY A 6 -37.02 -11.35 57.48
C GLY A 6 -36.85 -10.91 56.02
N ILE A 7 -35.69 -11.19 55.44
CA ILE A 7 -35.44 -11.06 54.00
C ILE A 7 -35.57 -12.47 53.40
N ILE A 8 -36.63 -12.66 52.61
CA ILE A 8 -36.74 -13.80 51.69
C ILE A 8 -35.88 -13.45 50.47
N VAL A 9 -34.74 -14.14 50.32
CA VAL A 9 -33.93 -14.07 49.10
C VAL A 9 -34.49 -15.09 48.11
N CYS A 10 -35.32 -14.63 47.18
CA CYS A 10 -35.60 -15.38 45.96
C CYS A 10 -34.34 -15.35 45.08
N GLY A 11 -33.60 -16.46 45.04
CA GLY A 11 -32.52 -16.66 44.10
C GLY A 11 -33.07 -16.77 42.68
N VAL A 12 -33.01 -15.68 41.91
CA VAL A 12 -33.10 -15.74 40.45
C VAL A 12 -31.73 -16.20 39.97
N VAL A 13 -31.64 -17.48 39.59
CA VAL A 13 -30.51 -17.99 38.80
C VAL A 13 -30.63 -17.33 37.42
N PHE A 14 -29.87 -16.27 37.20
CA PHE A 14 -29.56 -15.86 35.84
C PHE A 14 -28.66 -16.94 35.24
N VAL A 15 -29.25 -17.82 34.44
CA VAL A 15 -28.48 -18.54 33.42
C VAL A 15 -28.03 -17.47 32.44
N VAL A 16 -26.82 -16.93 32.65
CA VAL A 16 -26.12 -16.18 31.60
C VAL A 16 -25.81 -17.23 30.53
N GLY A 17 -26.71 -17.39 29.57
CA GLY A 17 -26.41 -18.16 28.38
C GLY A 17 -25.17 -17.54 27.76
N GLN A 18 -24.09 -18.33 27.63
CA GLN A 18 -22.93 -17.92 26.84
C GLN A 18 -23.44 -17.58 25.45
N SER A 19 -23.47 -16.29 25.10
CA SER A 19 -23.66 -15.88 23.72
C SER A 19 -22.51 -16.49 22.91
N SER A 20 -22.80 -17.44 22.04
CA SER A 20 -21.80 -18.07 21.18
C SER A 20 -21.08 -17.02 20.34
N LEU A 21 -19.74 -16.99 20.37
CA LEU A 21 -18.92 -16.02 19.63
C LEU A 21 -19.23 -16.07 18.12
N ALA A 22 -19.04 -14.94 17.44
CA ALA A 22 -19.16 -14.87 15.98
C ALA A 22 -17.93 -15.49 15.29
N PRO A 23 -18.04 -15.89 14.02
CA PRO A 23 -16.88 -16.11 13.15
C PRO A 23 -15.98 -14.88 13.11
N TYR A 24 -14.70 -15.07 12.88
CA TYR A 24 -13.71 -13.98 12.86
C TYR A 24 -12.73 -14.12 11.69
N ASP A 25 -11.87 -13.12 11.48
CA ASP A 25 -10.93 -13.07 10.34
C ASP A 25 -11.68 -13.22 9.01
N VAL A 26 -12.75 -12.44 8.86
CA VAL A 26 -13.61 -12.51 7.68
C VAL A 26 -12.89 -11.88 6.50
N ARG A 27 -12.92 -12.58 5.37
CA ARG A 27 -12.33 -12.10 4.12
C ARG A 27 -13.37 -11.96 3.04
N ILE A 28 -13.22 -10.92 2.24
CA ILE A 28 -13.92 -10.73 0.98
C ILE A 28 -12.85 -10.74 -0.09
N GLU A 29 -12.96 -11.67 -1.03
CA GLU A 29 -11.84 -12.12 -1.84
C GLU A 29 -10.68 -12.58 -0.93
N TYR A 30 -9.55 -11.90 -0.99
CA TYR A 30 -8.36 -12.18 -0.19
C TYR A 30 -8.17 -11.13 0.92
N TYR A 31 -8.94 -10.05 0.88
CA TYR A 31 -8.80 -8.91 1.79
C TYR A 31 -9.42 -9.21 3.14
N LYS A 32 -8.66 -8.94 4.19
CA LYS A 32 -9.11 -9.06 5.56
C LYS A 32 -9.99 -7.86 5.92
N ALA A 33 -11.26 -8.13 6.20
CA ALA A 33 -12.26 -7.11 6.48
C ALA A 33 -11.88 -6.18 7.64
N GLU A 34 -11.19 -6.70 8.64
CA GLU A 34 -10.86 -5.96 9.86
C GLU A 34 -9.71 -4.97 9.68
N THR A 35 -8.80 -5.21 8.72
CA THR A 35 -7.58 -4.39 8.54
C THR A 35 -7.57 -3.62 7.22
N THR A 36 -8.27 -4.09 6.19
CA THR A 36 -8.29 -3.40 4.89
C THR A 36 -9.13 -2.12 4.96
N LYS A 37 -8.43 -0.98 4.93
CA LYS A 37 -9.05 0.34 4.80
C LYS A 37 -9.65 0.49 3.40
N ASP A 38 -10.94 0.85 3.34
CA ASP A 38 -11.69 1.06 2.09
C ASP A 38 -11.63 -0.16 1.15
N LEU A 39 -12.20 -1.29 1.59
CA LEU A 39 -12.23 -2.55 0.83
C LEU A 39 -13.04 -2.40 -0.46
N VAL A 40 -12.34 -2.38 -1.59
CA VAL A 40 -12.91 -2.35 -2.93
C VAL A 40 -12.60 -3.65 -3.67
N ILE A 41 -13.60 -4.22 -4.34
CA ILE A 41 -13.44 -5.43 -5.16
C ILE A 41 -13.77 -5.16 -6.63
N GLY A 42 -13.04 -5.84 -7.53
CA GLY A 42 -13.22 -5.75 -8.99
C GLY A 42 -14.00 -6.91 -9.59
N THR A 43 -14.86 -7.60 -8.83
CA THR A 43 -15.62 -8.78 -9.28
C THR A 43 -17.10 -8.69 -8.89
N ASP A 44 -17.99 -9.21 -9.75
CA ASP A 44 -19.43 -9.31 -9.51
C ASP A 44 -19.84 -10.58 -8.74
N TYR A 45 -18.93 -11.56 -8.60
CA TYR A 45 -19.13 -12.80 -7.86
C TYR A 45 -17.96 -13.04 -6.89
N PRO A 46 -17.95 -12.39 -5.71
CA PRO A 46 -16.84 -12.53 -4.80
C PRO A 46 -16.80 -13.87 -4.07
N TYR A 47 -15.68 -14.16 -3.43
CA TYR A 47 -15.51 -15.25 -2.48
C TYR A 47 -15.42 -14.72 -1.05
N PHE A 48 -15.87 -15.53 -0.10
CA PHE A 48 -15.81 -15.22 1.32
C PHE A 48 -15.00 -16.29 2.06
N CYS A 49 -14.21 -15.85 3.05
CA CYS A 49 -13.55 -16.76 3.98
C CYS A 49 -13.82 -16.32 5.42
N TRP A 50 -13.76 -17.25 6.37
CA TRP A 50 -13.83 -16.94 7.79
C TRP A 50 -13.19 -18.06 8.62
N LYS A 51 -12.71 -17.69 9.81
CA LYS A 51 -12.36 -18.63 10.87
C LYS A 51 -13.57 -18.89 11.76
N LEU A 52 -13.67 -20.11 12.28
CA LEU A 52 -14.77 -20.53 13.14
C LEU A 52 -14.72 -19.80 14.49
N PRO A 53 -15.85 -19.59 15.18
CA PRO A 53 -15.86 -19.05 16.53
C PRO A 53 -14.87 -19.76 17.47
N LEU A 54 -14.17 -18.97 18.27
CA LEU A 54 -13.22 -19.49 19.25
C LEU A 54 -13.95 -20.32 20.32
N THR A 55 -13.34 -21.44 20.70
CA THR A 55 -13.91 -22.39 21.66
C THR A 55 -12.82 -23.28 22.23
N ASN A 56 -12.98 -23.66 23.50
CA ASN A 56 -12.09 -24.62 24.18
C ASN A 56 -12.47 -26.08 23.90
N GLN A 57 -13.53 -26.31 23.12
CA GLN A 57 -13.91 -27.66 22.71
C GLN A 57 -12.97 -28.20 21.63
N ARG A 58 -12.74 -29.52 21.65
CA ARG A 58 -11.95 -30.23 20.64
C ARG A 58 -12.84 -30.84 19.57
N ASP A 59 -12.25 -31.14 18.41
CA ASP A 59 -12.94 -31.74 17.24
C ASP A 59 -14.16 -30.92 16.77
N VAL A 60 -14.03 -29.60 16.80
CA VAL A 60 -15.07 -28.68 16.33
C VAL A 60 -14.99 -28.54 14.82
N ARG A 61 -16.13 -28.74 14.16
CA ARG A 61 -16.25 -28.64 12.70
C ARG A 61 -17.46 -27.81 12.32
N GLN A 62 -17.37 -27.11 11.20
CA GLN A 62 -18.53 -26.42 10.65
C GLN A 62 -19.53 -27.41 10.07
N MET A 63 -20.81 -27.17 10.37
CA MET A 63 -21.96 -27.94 9.87
C MET A 63 -22.80 -27.13 8.86
N GLY A 64 -22.70 -25.80 8.90
CA GLY A 64 -23.34 -24.91 7.95
C GLY A 64 -23.02 -23.46 8.22
N TYR A 65 -23.44 -22.59 7.31
CA TYR A 65 -23.28 -21.14 7.41
C TYR A 65 -24.50 -20.41 6.85
N GLN A 66 -24.58 -19.12 7.13
CA GLN A 66 -25.56 -18.22 6.53
C GLN A 66 -24.88 -16.87 6.28
N LEU A 67 -25.06 -16.35 5.07
CA LEU A 67 -24.58 -15.05 4.61
C LEU A 67 -25.76 -14.12 4.34
N GLN A 68 -25.63 -12.88 4.79
CA GLN A 68 -26.57 -11.82 4.46
C GLN A 68 -25.84 -10.64 3.83
N LEU A 69 -26.43 -10.06 2.80
CA LEU A 69 -25.94 -8.88 2.11
C LEU A 69 -26.99 -7.78 2.18
N ARG A 70 -26.56 -6.56 2.49
CA ARG A 70 -27.40 -5.37 2.41
C ARG A 70 -26.72 -4.26 1.61
N SER A 71 -27.52 -3.41 1.01
CA SER A 71 -27.13 -2.17 0.33
C SER A 71 -28.08 -1.07 0.81
N GLU A 72 -27.57 0.14 1.04
CA GLU A 72 -28.35 1.27 1.59
C GLU A 72 -29.17 0.90 2.85
N ASN A 73 -28.60 0.07 3.73
CA ASN A 73 -29.25 -0.51 4.91
C ASN A 73 -30.47 -1.41 4.66
N LYS A 74 -30.80 -1.72 3.40
CA LYS A 74 -31.86 -2.67 3.02
C LYS A 74 -31.25 -4.04 2.75
N LEU A 75 -31.80 -5.08 3.38
CA LEU A 75 -31.40 -6.45 3.10
C LEU A 75 -31.70 -6.75 1.63
N VAL A 76 -30.66 -7.05 0.86
CA VAL A 76 -30.78 -7.39 -0.56
C VAL A 76 -30.81 -8.91 -0.71
N TRP A 77 -30.02 -9.62 0.12
CA TRP A 77 -29.89 -11.06 0.05
C TRP A 77 -29.74 -11.72 1.42
N ASP A 78 -30.31 -12.92 1.55
CA ASP A 78 -30.13 -13.86 2.65
C ASP A 78 -29.99 -15.26 2.05
N SER A 79 -28.91 -15.96 2.38
CA SER A 79 -28.65 -17.30 1.83
C SER A 79 -29.50 -18.39 2.48
N ASP A 80 -30.23 -18.05 3.55
CA ASP A 80 -30.68 -19.01 4.55
C ASP A 80 -29.50 -19.88 5.05
N ARG A 81 -29.81 -20.91 5.84
CA ARG A 81 -28.80 -21.88 6.25
C ARG A 81 -28.38 -22.74 5.07
N ILE A 82 -27.11 -22.68 4.71
CA ILE A 82 -26.45 -23.60 3.78
C ILE A 82 -25.72 -24.68 4.59
N ASN A 83 -26.05 -25.95 4.36
CA ASN A 83 -25.37 -27.08 4.97
C ASN A 83 -24.06 -27.36 4.21
N SER A 84 -22.94 -26.91 4.78
CA SER A 84 -21.61 -27.07 4.21
C SER A 84 -20.54 -26.93 5.30
N SER A 85 -19.47 -27.73 5.18
CA SER A 85 -18.28 -27.63 6.03
C SER A 85 -17.27 -26.58 5.53
N GLN A 86 -17.49 -25.98 4.35
CA GLN A 86 -16.58 -25.04 3.72
C GLN A 86 -16.60 -23.67 4.42
N SER A 87 -15.42 -23.15 4.77
CA SER A 87 -15.24 -21.79 5.34
C SER A 87 -14.14 -20.99 4.63
N ILE A 88 -13.54 -21.56 3.58
CA ILE A 88 -12.44 -20.97 2.81
C ILE A 88 -12.88 -20.93 1.33
N HIS A 89 -12.67 -19.79 0.68
CA HIS A 89 -13.09 -19.51 -0.70
C HIS A 89 -14.55 -19.92 -0.98
N VAL A 90 -15.46 -19.59 -0.07
CA VAL A 90 -16.89 -19.85 -0.23
C VAL A 90 -17.43 -18.91 -1.31
N PRO A 91 -17.94 -19.44 -2.45
CA PRO A 91 -18.45 -18.60 -3.51
C PRO A 91 -19.65 -17.79 -3.02
N TYR A 92 -19.78 -16.56 -3.50
CA TYR A 92 -20.98 -15.76 -3.37
C TYR A 92 -22.19 -16.62 -3.79
N PRO A 93 -23.08 -16.99 -2.84
CA PRO A 93 -24.05 -18.05 -3.06
C PRO A 93 -25.27 -17.59 -3.88
N PHE A 94 -25.32 -16.31 -4.25
CA PHE A 94 -26.48 -15.70 -4.91
C PHE A 94 -26.28 -15.66 -6.42
N LYS A 95 -27.39 -15.72 -7.18
CA LYS A 95 -27.34 -15.78 -8.64
C LYS A 95 -27.12 -14.40 -9.28
N GLN A 96 -27.53 -13.36 -8.57
CA GLN A 96 -27.56 -11.98 -9.03
C GLN A 96 -26.20 -11.33 -8.85
N LYS A 97 -25.69 -10.77 -9.94
CA LYS A 97 -24.45 -9.99 -9.98
C LYS A 97 -24.51 -8.84 -8.98
N LEU A 98 -23.39 -8.57 -8.33
CA LEU A 98 -23.23 -7.30 -7.64
C LEU A 98 -23.16 -6.17 -8.66
N GLU A 99 -23.86 -5.08 -8.38
CA GLU A 99 -23.87 -3.89 -9.22
C GLU A 99 -22.52 -3.17 -9.11
N GLU A 100 -22.05 -2.55 -10.19
CA GLU A 100 -20.84 -1.72 -10.16
C GLU A 100 -21.07 -0.48 -9.28
N LEU A 101 -19.99 0.05 -8.69
CA LEU A 101 -20.01 1.32 -7.93
C LEU A 101 -21.01 1.37 -6.77
N THR A 102 -21.22 0.22 -6.14
CA THR A 102 -22.23 0.04 -5.11
C THR A 102 -21.59 -0.29 -3.77
N HIS A 103 -22.11 0.34 -2.71
CA HIS A 103 -21.72 0.06 -1.34
C HIS A 103 -22.56 -1.08 -0.77
N TYR A 104 -21.90 -2.16 -0.38
CA TYR A 104 -22.52 -3.31 0.24
C TYR A 104 -22.02 -3.48 1.67
N GLN A 105 -22.82 -4.19 2.47
CA GLN A 105 -22.38 -4.70 3.75
C GLN A 105 -22.77 -6.17 3.86
N VAL A 106 -21.80 -7.01 4.23
CA VAL A 106 -22.01 -8.44 4.45
C VAL A 106 -21.96 -8.76 5.94
N ARG A 107 -22.72 -9.74 6.38
CA ARG A 107 -22.49 -10.40 7.67
C ARG A 107 -22.73 -11.89 7.57
N LEU A 108 -22.15 -12.65 8.47
CA LEU A 108 -22.30 -14.10 8.48
C LEU A 108 -22.42 -14.68 9.87
N ARG A 109 -22.94 -15.91 9.93
CA ARG A 109 -22.94 -16.77 11.12
C ARG A 109 -22.78 -18.22 10.70
N VAL A 110 -22.38 -19.07 11.64
CA VAL A 110 -22.10 -20.49 11.38
C VAL A 110 -22.81 -21.39 12.37
N TRP A 111 -22.98 -22.65 11.99
CA TRP A 111 -23.30 -23.75 12.88
C TRP A 111 -22.07 -24.64 12.98
N THR A 112 -21.72 -25.07 14.18
CA THR A 112 -20.60 -26.00 14.40
C THR A 112 -21.07 -27.21 15.19
N SER A 113 -20.28 -28.28 15.21
CA SER A 113 -20.53 -29.45 16.08
C SER A 113 -20.51 -29.12 17.57
N ALA A 114 -19.94 -27.97 17.95
CA ALA A 114 -19.83 -27.50 19.33
C ALA A 114 -21.00 -26.64 19.82
N LEU A 115 -21.86 -26.18 18.90
CA LEU A 115 -22.97 -25.27 19.21
C LEU A 115 -24.31 -25.96 19.02
N GLU A 116 -25.20 -25.87 20.01
CA GLU A 116 -26.58 -26.34 19.89
C GLU A 116 -27.37 -25.51 18.86
N THR A 117 -27.03 -24.23 18.74
CA THR A 117 -27.67 -23.26 17.84
C THR A 117 -26.65 -22.58 16.92
N ALA A 118 -27.10 -21.67 16.06
CA ALA A 118 -26.20 -20.84 15.27
C ALA A 118 -25.31 -19.97 16.19
N SER A 119 -24.12 -19.62 15.71
CA SER A 119 -23.26 -18.61 16.31
C SER A 119 -23.94 -17.24 16.35
N SER A 120 -23.35 -16.30 17.10
CA SER A 120 -23.68 -14.88 16.89
C SER A 120 -23.33 -14.47 15.47
N TRP A 121 -24.04 -13.46 14.97
CA TRP A 121 -23.67 -12.79 13.72
C TRP A 121 -22.37 -12.02 13.90
N THR A 122 -21.56 -11.97 12.85
CA THR A 122 -20.55 -10.92 12.72
C THR A 122 -21.23 -9.54 12.71
N LEU A 123 -20.45 -8.49 13.00
CA LEU A 123 -20.86 -7.15 12.63
C LEU A 123 -21.04 -7.06 11.10
N TRP A 124 -21.79 -6.05 10.66
CA TRP A 124 -21.90 -5.72 9.24
C TRP A 124 -20.56 -5.18 8.74
N ILE A 125 -19.95 -5.91 7.81
CA ILE A 125 -18.66 -5.61 7.20
C ILE A 125 -18.90 -4.83 5.90
N PRO A 126 -18.44 -3.58 5.80
CA PRO A 126 -18.58 -2.78 4.59
C PRO A 126 -17.58 -3.18 3.52
N PHE A 127 -18.01 -3.14 2.26
CA PHE A 127 -17.16 -3.16 1.08
C PHE A 127 -17.86 -2.46 -0.07
N ARG A 128 -17.13 -2.14 -1.13
CA ARG A 128 -17.70 -1.58 -2.35
C ARG A 128 -17.20 -2.28 -3.59
N THR A 129 -18.03 -2.30 -4.62
CA THR A 129 -17.66 -2.80 -5.94
C THR A 129 -17.07 -1.66 -6.77
N SER A 130 -16.04 -1.98 -7.55
CA SER A 130 -15.51 -1.10 -8.59
C SER A 130 -16.23 -1.37 -9.92
N VAL A 131 -15.70 -0.79 -10.98
CA VAL A 131 -15.98 -1.17 -12.35
C VAL A 131 -15.25 -2.47 -12.68
N TYR A 132 -15.93 -3.41 -13.35
CA TYR A 132 -15.38 -4.73 -13.69
C TYR A 132 -14.63 -4.73 -15.02
N ASN A 133 -15.12 -3.99 -16.01
CA ASN A 133 -14.44 -3.74 -17.28
C ASN A 133 -14.37 -2.23 -17.52
N PHE A 134 -13.22 -1.63 -17.19
CA PHE A 134 -13.08 -0.18 -17.19
C PHE A 134 -13.28 0.44 -18.57
N GLN A 135 -12.74 -0.17 -19.63
CA GLN A 135 -12.89 0.35 -20.99
C GLN A 135 -14.33 0.25 -21.48
N GLN A 136 -14.98 -0.89 -21.23
CA GLN A 136 -16.39 -1.04 -21.60
C GLN A 136 -17.26 -0.04 -20.83
N TYR A 137 -16.99 0.16 -19.54
CA TYR A 137 -17.67 1.17 -18.73
C TYR A 137 -17.52 2.58 -19.31
N LEU A 138 -16.31 2.99 -19.72
CA LEU A 138 -16.10 4.30 -20.35
C LEU A 138 -16.91 4.44 -21.65
N LEU A 139 -16.98 3.37 -22.46
CA LEU A 139 -17.78 3.35 -23.69
C LEU A 139 -19.28 3.45 -23.39
N ASP A 140 -19.78 2.65 -22.46
CA ASP A 140 -21.21 2.59 -22.11
C ASP A 140 -21.73 3.92 -21.53
N HIS A 141 -20.85 4.68 -20.88
CA HIS A 141 -21.18 5.97 -20.27
C HIS A 141 -20.78 7.18 -21.13
N ASN A 142 -20.21 6.98 -22.32
CA ASN A 142 -19.63 8.03 -23.17
C ASN A 142 -18.64 8.95 -22.41
N ASP A 143 -17.78 8.36 -21.59
CA ASP A 143 -16.78 9.08 -20.81
C ASP A 143 -15.55 9.44 -21.67
N GLU A 144 -15.40 10.72 -22.02
CA GLU A 144 -14.27 11.24 -22.78
C GLU A 144 -13.11 11.69 -21.87
N VAL A 145 -12.46 10.73 -21.21
CA VAL A 145 -11.30 11.01 -20.35
C VAL A 145 -10.00 11.07 -21.16
N SER A 146 -9.17 12.08 -20.91
CA SER A 146 -7.85 12.23 -21.53
C SER A 146 -6.73 11.94 -20.53
N TRP A 147 -5.64 11.34 -21.02
CA TRP A 147 -4.37 11.34 -20.28
C TRP A 147 -3.72 12.71 -20.43
N ILE A 148 -3.45 13.38 -19.33
CA ILE A 148 -2.90 14.74 -19.33
C ILE A 148 -1.52 14.79 -18.66
N GLY A 149 -0.59 15.57 -19.21
CA GLY A 149 0.75 15.76 -18.67
C GLY A 149 1.53 16.80 -19.48
N SER A 150 2.85 16.68 -19.55
CA SER A 150 3.67 17.55 -20.42
C SER A 150 4.96 16.89 -20.86
N THR A 151 5.31 17.10 -22.12
CA THR A 151 6.63 16.78 -22.71
C THR A 151 7.62 17.96 -22.63
N GLN A 152 7.15 19.16 -22.27
CA GLN A 152 7.94 20.39 -22.28
C GLN A 152 8.55 20.73 -20.92
N ILE A 153 7.87 20.35 -19.84
CA ILE A 153 8.32 20.57 -18.47
C ILE A 153 8.13 19.29 -17.65
N TYR A 154 8.86 19.17 -16.55
CA TYR A 154 8.57 18.16 -15.54
C TYR A 154 7.28 18.54 -14.78
N MET A 155 6.13 18.21 -15.36
CA MET A 155 4.82 18.55 -14.82
C MET A 155 4.40 17.58 -13.72
N ASN A 156 4.67 17.96 -12.48
CA ASN A 156 4.41 17.13 -11.31
C ASN A 156 3.42 17.73 -10.30
N GLU A 157 2.79 18.87 -10.61
CA GLU A 157 1.63 19.40 -9.88
C GLU A 157 0.53 19.77 -10.89
N LEU A 158 -0.64 19.12 -10.80
CA LEU A 158 -1.83 19.41 -11.63
C LEU A 158 -3.02 19.75 -10.76
N ARG A 159 -3.78 20.80 -11.10
CA ARG A 159 -5.00 21.21 -10.38
C ARG A 159 -6.16 21.57 -11.29
N LYS A 160 -7.37 21.43 -10.76
CA LYS A 160 -8.61 21.95 -11.34
C LYS A 160 -9.57 22.41 -10.24
N GLU A 161 -10.19 23.56 -10.44
CA GLU A 161 -11.34 23.97 -9.65
C GLU A 161 -12.62 23.65 -10.43
N PHE A 162 -13.66 23.22 -9.73
CA PHE A 162 -14.94 22.87 -10.32
C PHE A 162 -16.08 23.25 -9.37
N ASN A 163 -17.25 23.55 -9.94
CA ASN A 163 -18.42 23.97 -9.18
C ASN A 163 -19.48 22.87 -9.19
N VAL A 164 -19.85 22.36 -8.02
CA VAL A 164 -20.96 21.43 -7.83
C VAL A 164 -22.23 22.25 -7.63
N SER A 165 -22.87 22.64 -8.73
CA SER A 165 -24.01 23.59 -8.74
C SER A 165 -25.38 22.95 -8.50
N ASN A 166 -25.46 21.63 -8.30
CA ASN A 166 -26.73 20.96 -8.00
C ASN A 166 -27.29 21.43 -6.65
N THR A 167 -28.61 21.45 -6.52
CA THR A 167 -29.32 21.82 -5.28
C THR A 167 -29.67 20.62 -4.40
N SER A 168 -29.68 19.42 -4.98
CA SER A 168 -29.87 18.15 -4.27
C SER A 168 -28.60 17.75 -3.52
N PRO A 169 -28.71 17.16 -2.31
CA PRO A 169 -27.55 16.63 -1.59
C PRO A 169 -26.82 15.54 -2.39
N ILE A 170 -25.51 15.45 -2.18
CA ILE A 170 -24.66 14.40 -2.75
C ILE A 170 -25.03 13.06 -2.09
N GLN A 171 -25.38 12.07 -2.91
CA GLN A 171 -25.61 10.70 -2.47
C GLN A 171 -24.28 9.94 -2.38
N SER A 172 -23.46 10.04 -3.43
CA SER A 172 -22.13 9.44 -3.49
C SER A 172 -21.20 10.24 -4.39
N ALA A 173 -19.90 10.14 -4.13
CA ALA A 173 -18.86 10.64 -5.00
C ALA A 173 -17.67 9.68 -5.05
N THR A 174 -17.31 9.21 -6.25
CA THR A 174 -16.26 8.22 -6.46
C THR A 174 -15.21 8.77 -7.41
N VAL A 175 -13.94 8.65 -7.03
CA VAL A 175 -12.80 8.94 -7.91
C VAL A 175 -12.27 7.66 -8.52
N PHE A 176 -11.93 7.69 -9.80
CA PHE A 176 -10.99 6.79 -10.46
C PHE A 176 -9.77 7.59 -10.88
N ILE A 177 -8.58 7.11 -10.54
CA ILE A 177 -7.34 7.83 -10.82
C ILE A 177 -6.20 6.87 -11.17
N SER A 178 -5.43 7.26 -12.18
CA SER A 178 -4.10 6.72 -12.45
C SER A 178 -3.18 7.89 -12.77
N GLY A 179 -2.34 8.28 -11.82
CA GLY A 179 -1.15 9.07 -12.10
C GLY A 179 0.00 8.11 -12.34
N ILE A 180 0.23 7.76 -13.61
CA ILE A 180 1.18 6.72 -13.98
C ILE A 180 2.61 7.21 -13.80
N GLY A 181 3.45 6.35 -13.21
CA GLY A 181 4.62 6.74 -12.46
C GLY A 181 4.29 6.56 -10.98
N TYR A 182 4.15 7.66 -10.24
CA TYR A 182 3.49 7.68 -8.94
C TYR A 182 2.55 8.89 -8.81
N TYR A 183 1.64 8.89 -7.84
CA TYR A 183 0.83 10.06 -7.52
C TYR A 183 0.45 10.20 -6.05
N GLU A 184 0.06 11.43 -5.70
CA GLU A 184 -0.72 11.73 -4.51
C GLU A 184 -1.92 12.59 -4.90
N LEU A 185 -3.12 12.22 -4.41
CA LEU A 185 -4.38 12.91 -4.72
C LEU A 185 -4.82 13.80 -3.55
N TYR A 186 -5.22 15.02 -3.86
CA TYR A 186 -5.73 16.01 -2.91
C TYR A 186 -7.10 16.51 -3.35
N LEU A 187 -8.02 16.61 -2.39
CA LEU A 187 -9.32 17.26 -2.57
C LEU A 187 -9.50 18.33 -1.50
N ASN A 188 -9.82 19.55 -1.93
CA ASN A 188 -10.10 20.70 -1.06
C ASN A 188 -9.01 21.03 -0.03
N GLY A 189 -7.76 20.67 -0.31
CA GLY A 189 -6.60 20.87 0.57
C GLY A 189 -6.08 19.60 1.24
N ASP A 190 -6.88 18.55 1.33
CA ASP A 190 -6.56 17.35 2.10
C ASP A 190 -6.15 16.20 1.18
N ASN A 191 -5.10 15.46 1.56
CA ASN A 191 -4.74 14.22 0.87
C ASN A 191 -5.89 13.22 1.02
N VAL A 192 -6.34 12.63 -0.09
CA VAL A 192 -7.50 11.72 -0.11
C VAL A 192 -7.23 10.45 0.69
N ASP A 193 -6.04 9.86 0.53
CA ASP A 193 -5.58 8.76 1.36
C ASP A 193 -4.06 8.86 1.60
N PRO A 194 -3.62 9.57 2.67
CA PRO A 194 -2.20 9.77 2.93
C PRO A 194 -1.44 8.50 3.32
N SER A 195 -2.16 7.40 3.60
CA SER A 195 -1.58 6.12 3.97
C SER A 195 -1.09 5.31 2.75
N ARG A 196 -1.64 5.57 1.56
CA ARG A 196 -1.16 4.96 0.31
C ARG A 196 0.05 5.73 -0.20
N LYS A 197 1.08 5.01 -0.57
CA LYS A 197 2.37 5.52 -1.04
C LYS A 197 2.74 4.84 -2.34
N LEU A 198 3.51 5.54 -3.18
CA LEU A 198 4.08 4.94 -4.40
C LEU A 198 3.02 4.22 -5.27
N ASP A 199 1.83 4.83 -5.36
CA ASP A 199 0.72 4.35 -6.17
C ASP A 199 0.75 4.99 -7.56
N PRO A 200 0.39 4.29 -8.65
CA PRO A 200 0.06 2.87 -8.70
C PRO A 200 1.32 1.97 -8.69
N GLY A 201 1.13 0.69 -8.38
CA GLY A 201 2.23 -0.29 -8.42
C GLY A 201 2.78 -0.56 -9.82
N TRP A 202 3.95 -1.21 -9.87
CA TRP A 202 4.69 -1.44 -11.11
C TRP A 202 4.14 -2.61 -11.93
N THR A 203 3.88 -2.37 -13.20
CA THR A 203 3.35 -3.35 -14.15
C THR A 203 4.03 -3.21 -15.52
N THR A 204 3.76 -4.16 -16.43
CA THR A 204 4.02 -3.97 -17.86
C THR A 204 2.97 -3.00 -18.41
N TYR A 205 3.22 -1.69 -18.33
CA TYR A 205 2.21 -0.64 -18.52
C TYR A 205 1.39 -0.73 -19.82
N GLN A 206 2.03 -1.14 -20.92
CA GLN A 206 1.37 -1.36 -22.23
C GLN A 206 0.32 -2.47 -22.18
N LYS A 207 0.52 -3.50 -21.35
CA LYS A 207 -0.39 -4.63 -21.15
C LYS A 207 -1.38 -4.39 -20.03
N ARG A 208 -0.94 -3.75 -18.96
CA ARG A 208 -1.77 -3.44 -17.80
C ARG A 208 -1.32 -2.14 -17.18
N THR A 209 -2.20 -1.16 -17.14
CA THR A 209 -2.03 0.04 -16.33
C THR A 209 -3.04 0.00 -15.20
N LEU A 210 -2.60 0.25 -13.97
CA LEU A 210 -3.48 0.20 -12.82
C LEU A 210 -4.16 1.55 -12.56
N PHE A 211 -5.39 1.52 -12.09
CA PHE A 211 -6.08 2.68 -11.50
C PHE A 211 -6.53 2.36 -10.07
N ALA A 212 -6.55 3.37 -9.21
CA ALA A 212 -7.18 3.27 -7.90
C ALA A 212 -8.59 3.87 -7.95
N SER A 213 -9.46 3.37 -7.09
CA SER A 213 -10.79 3.93 -6.85
C SER A 213 -10.87 4.43 -5.41
N TYR A 214 -11.50 5.57 -5.17
CA TYR A 214 -11.71 6.14 -3.83
C TYR A 214 -13.17 6.58 -3.64
N ASP A 215 -13.77 6.26 -2.50
CA ASP A 215 -14.96 6.97 -2.04
C ASP A 215 -14.56 8.33 -1.45
N VAL A 216 -15.00 9.40 -2.11
CA VAL A 216 -14.74 10.79 -1.72
C VAL A 216 -16.02 11.53 -1.36
N THR A 217 -17.12 10.82 -1.13
CA THR A 217 -18.44 11.39 -0.82
C THR A 217 -18.36 12.45 0.29
N SER A 218 -17.64 12.14 1.37
CA SER A 218 -17.46 13.06 2.52
C SER A 218 -16.48 14.20 2.28
N LYS A 219 -15.71 14.18 1.17
CA LYS A 219 -14.67 15.18 0.84
C LYS A 219 -15.15 16.21 -0.20
N ILE A 220 -16.27 15.95 -0.87
CA ILE A 220 -16.90 16.86 -1.83
C ILE A 220 -18.02 17.65 -1.13
N LYS A 221 -18.15 18.92 -1.49
CA LYS A 221 -19.23 19.80 -1.02
C LYS A 221 -20.01 20.40 -2.18
N LEU A 222 -21.23 20.85 -1.91
CA LEU A 222 -21.94 21.73 -2.86
C LEU A 222 -21.17 23.06 -3.03
N GLY A 223 -21.21 23.62 -4.23
CA GLY A 223 -20.44 24.80 -4.60
C GLY A 223 -19.02 24.49 -5.07
N MET A 224 -18.10 25.44 -4.87
CA MET A 224 -16.74 25.34 -5.38
C MET A 224 -15.91 24.28 -4.64
N ASN A 225 -15.22 23.45 -5.42
CA ASN A 225 -14.26 22.45 -4.98
C ASN A 225 -12.96 22.59 -5.79
N ALA A 226 -11.87 22.05 -5.23
CA ALA A 226 -10.58 21.97 -5.91
C ALA A 226 -10.02 20.55 -5.79
N VAL A 227 -9.46 20.06 -6.90
CA VAL A 227 -8.66 18.85 -6.94
C VAL A 227 -7.22 19.22 -7.29
N GLY A 228 -6.27 18.56 -6.65
CA GLY A 228 -4.85 18.65 -6.93
C GLY A 228 -4.21 17.27 -6.97
N VAL A 229 -3.27 17.04 -7.88
CA VAL A 229 -2.54 15.79 -8.01
C VAL A 229 -1.05 16.11 -8.11
N LYS A 230 -0.26 15.49 -7.24
CA LYS A 230 1.20 15.40 -7.45
C LYS A 230 1.50 14.17 -8.28
N LEU A 231 2.40 14.28 -9.25
CA LEU A 231 2.91 13.13 -10.02
C LEU A 231 4.39 12.90 -9.70
N GLY A 232 4.81 11.64 -9.70
CA GLY A 232 6.20 11.23 -9.63
C GLY A 232 6.58 10.40 -10.85
N ASN A 233 7.87 10.31 -11.15
CA ASN A 233 8.41 9.52 -12.25
C ASN A 233 8.11 8.02 -12.08
N GLY A 234 8.30 7.51 -10.86
CA GLY A 234 8.15 6.10 -10.51
C GLY A 234 8.86 5.15 -11.48
N TRP A 235 8.28 3.97 -11.69
CA TRP A 235 8.80 2.98 -12.63
C TRP A 235 8.48 3.30 -14.09
N TYR A 236 7.59 4.27 -14.36
CA TYR A 236 7.12 4.63 -15.70
C TYR A 236 8.07 5.56 -16.45
N SER A 237 8.56 6.61 -15.78
CA SER A 237 9.40 7.66 -16.36
C SER A 237 10.80 7.62 -15.73
N GLN A 238 11.45 6.46 -15.76
CA GLN A 238 12.80 6.30 -15.20
C GLN A 238 13.80 7.17 -15.96
N GLU A 239 14.50 8.06 -15.25
CA GLU A 239 15.60 8.82 -15.80
C GLU A 239 16.85 7.94 -15.99
N GLN A 240 17.37 7.90 -17.21
CA GLN A 240 18.62 7.23 -17.59
C GLN A 240 19.87 8.05 -17.24
N TYR A 241 19.73 9.23 -16.63
CA TYR A 241 20.77 10.26 -16.57
C TYR A 241 22.06 9.89 -15.83
N LEU A 242 22.12 8.73 -15.15
CA LEU A 242 23.32 8.29 -14.42
C LEU A 242 23.76 6.83 -14.70
N LEU A 243 23.09 6.09 -15.60
CA LEU A 243 23.39 4.68 -15.88
C LEU A 243 23.60 4.45 -17.39
N PRO A 244 24.85 4.51 -17.89
CA PRO A 244 25.16 4.29 -19.31
C PRO A 244 24.86 2.87 -19.83
N SER A 245 24.59 1.91 -18.94
CA SER A 245 24.65 0.47 -19.24
C SER A 245 23.32 -0.28 -19.16
N VAL A 246 22.18 0.36 -18.84
CA VAL A 246 20.87 -0.30 -18.89
C VAL A 246 19.83 0.64 -19.52
N PRO A 247 19.43 0.43 -20.79
CA PRO A 247 18.30 1.12 -21.38
C PRO A 247 17.01 0.50 -20.81
N GLU A 248 16.62 0.93 -19.61
CA GLU A 248 15.27 0.69 -19.11
C GLU A 248 14.27 1.42 -20.00
N PRO A 249 13.11 0.84 -20.33
CA PRO A 249 12.14 1.49 -21.19
C PRO A 249 11.53 2.69 -20.45
N THR A 250 12.02 3.89 -20.75
CA THR A 250 11.32 5.13 -20.42
C THR A 250 10.12 5.25 -21.35
N TYR A 251 8.90 5.10 -20.82
CA TYR A 251 7.67 5.19 -21.62
C TYR A 251 7.30 6.63 -21.99
N GLY A 252 7.91 7.60 -21.30
CA GLY A 252 7.70 9.04 -21.46
C GLY A 252 7.37 9.70 -20.13
N PRO A 253 6.98 10.98 -20.13
CA PRO A 253 6.73 11.72 -18.90
C PRO A 253 5.52 11.16 -18.14
N PRO A 254 5.47 11.36 -16.80
CA PRO A 254 4.30 11.05 -15.99
C PRO A 254 3.05 11.72 -16.52
N ARG A 255 1.90 11.06 -16.34
CA ARG A 255 0.62 11.54 -16.85
C ARG A 255 -0.55 11.08 -16.00
N LEU A 256 -1.61 11.87 -16.01
CA LEU A 256 -2.79 11.70 -15.18
C LEU A 256 -4.00 11.30 -16.03
N MET A 257 -4.68 10.23 -15.61
CA MET A 257 -6.07 9.97 -15.92
C MET A 257 -6.88 10.12 -14.63
N PHE A 258 -7.92 10.94 -14.66
CA PHE A 258 -8.76 11.25 -13.51
C PHE A 258 -10.23 11.32 -13.92
N ILE A 259 -11.08 10.67 -13.14
CA ILE A 259 -12.53 10.75 -13.26
C ILE A 259 -13.11 10.87 -11.85
N LEU A 260 -13.86 11.93 -11.59
CA LEU A 260 -14.74 12.04 -10.42
C LEU A 260 -16.19 11.90 -10.89
N LYS A 261 -16.89 10.91 -10.36
CA LYS A 261 -18.33 10.69 -10.55
C LYS A 261 -19.07 11.17 -9.30
N ILE A 262 -20.06 12.03 -9.44
CA ILE A 262 -20.91 12.51 -8.35
C ILE A 262 -22.35 12.12 -8.68
N ILE A 263 -23.03 11.43 -7.77
CA ILE A 263 -24.44 11.08 -7.86
C ILE A 263 -25.18 11.85 -6.75
N PHE A 264 -26.28 12.50 -7.10
CA PHE A 264 -27.12 13.24 -6.16
C PHE A 264 -28.36 12.43 -5.75
N ASN A 265 -28.99 12.77 -4.63
CA ASN A 265 -30.17 12.06 -4.11
C ASN A 265 -31.39 12.07 -5.04
N ASN A 266 -31.42 12.98 -6.03
CA ASN A 266 -32.45 13.05 -7.07
C ASN A 266 -32.06 12.26 -8.33
N SER A 267 -31.01 11.43 -8.24
CA SER A 267 -30.43 10.64 -9.33
C SER A 267 -29.75 11.44 -10.45
N ASP A 268 -29.63 12.77 -10.31
CA ASP A 268 -28.75 13.54 -11.19
C ASP A 268 -27.30 13.10 -11.02
N GLN A 269 -26.50 13.32 -12.06
CA GLN A 269 -25.07 13.01 -12.05
C GLN A 269 -24.24 14.21 -12.51
N MET A 270 -23.03 14.34 -11.95
CA MET A 270 -22.02 15.29 -12.40
C MET A 270 -20.67 14.60 -12.43
N ASN A 271 -19.93 14.79 -13.53
CA ASN A 271 -18.62 14.20 -13.72
C ASN A 271 -17.54 15.27 -13.88
N VAL A 272 -16.32 15.00 -13.40
CA VAL A 272 -15.13 15.83 -13.65
C VAL A 272 -14.02 14.93 -14.20
N TYR A 273 -13.55 15.24 -15.40
CA TYR A 273 -12.50 14.48 -16.09
C TYR A 273 -11.16 15.21 -16.10
N SER A 274 -10.08 14.46 -16.27
CA SER A 274 -8.79 14.96 -16.76
C SER A 274 -8.92 15.39 -18.22
N ASP A 275 -8.60 16.66 -18.48
CA ASP A 275 -8.72 17.35 -19.76
C ASP A 275 -7.81 18.60 -19.79
N GLN A 276 -7.85 19.37 -20.88
CA GLN A 276 -7.04 20.59 -21.03
C GLN A 276 -7.57 21.82 -20.25
N THR A 277 -8.65 21.69 -19.47
CA THR A 277 -9.09 22.76 -18.55
C THR A 277 -8.36 22.71 -17.21
N TRP A 278 -7.61 21.63 -16.96
CA TRP A 278 -6.66 21.55 -15.85
C TRP A 278 -5.52 22.54 -16.04
N LYS A 279 -4.83 22.84 -14.95
CA LYS A 279 -3.60 23.61 -14.93
C LYS A 279 -2.49 22.74 -14.35
N GLY A 280 -1.34 22.69 -14.99
CA GLY A 280 -0.17 21.96 -14.52
C GLY A 280 1.06 22.87 -14.40
N ARG A 281 2.02 22.45 -13.57
CA ARG A 281 3.32 23.12 -13.45
C ARG A 281 4.39 22.14 -12.93
N GLN A 282 5.63 22.62 -12.92
CA GLN A 282 6.70 22.05 -12.09
C GLN A 282 6.58 22.60 -10.66
N GLY A 283 6.49 21.70 -9.68
CA GLY A 283 6.37 21.95 -8.25
C GLY A 283 7.73 21.98 -7.54
N SER A 284 7.70 21.75 -6.22
CA SER A 284 8.91 21.77 -5.38
C SER A 284 9.78 20.53 -5.51
N ILE A 285 9.22 19.40 -5.93
CA ILE A 285 10.01 18.23 -6.33
C ILE A 285 10.57 18.56 -7.71
N ILE A 286 11.87 18.83 -7.78
CA ILE A 286 12.52 19.22 -9.03
C ILE A 286 12.94 17.97 -9.81
N HIS A 287 13.24 16.88 -9.09
CA HIS A 287 13.57 15.58 -9.65
C HIS A 287 13.21 14.47 -8.64
N ASP A 288 12.73 13.33 -9.11
CA ASP A 288 12.53 12.11 -8.34
C ASP A 288 12.94 10.86 -9.14
N SER A 289 13.46 9.86 -8.44
CA SER A 289 13.85 8.59 -9.02
C SER A 289 13.74 7.48 -7.99
N VAL A 290 13.23 6.31 -8.42
CA VAL A 290 13.22 5.11 -7.60
C VAL A 290 14.62 4.69 -7.15
N TYR A 291 15.67 4.97 -7.93
CA TYR A 291 17.05 4.60 -7.60
C TYR A 291 17.85 5.74 -6.96
N ASN A 292 17.68 6.96 -7.47
CA ASN A 292 18.60 8.06 -7.18
C ASN A 292 18.14 8.97 -6.05
N GLY A 293 16.90 8.84 -5.57
CA GLY A 293 16.33 9.72 -4.56
C GLY A 293 15.59 10.92 -5.15
N GLU A 294 15.28 11.87 -4.28
CA GLU A 294 14.47 13.06 -4.58
C GLU A 294 15.29 14.35 -4.38
N PHE A 295 15.26 15.27 -5.35
CA PHE A 295 15.78 16.64 -5.19
C PHE A 295 14.58 17.59 -5.05
N VAL A 296 14.41 18.14 -3.85
CA VAL A 296 13.31 19.01 -3.48
C VAL A 296 13.83 20.39 -3.15
N ASP A 297 13.25 21.41 -3.78
CA ASP A 297 13.49 22.80 -3.44
C ASP A 297 12.24 23.42 -2.79
N GLY A 298 12.27 23.47 -1.45
CA GLY A 298 11.17 23.99 -0.64
C GLY A 298 10.86 25.47 -0.91
N ARG A 299 11.74 26.21 -1.59
CA ARG A 299 11.46 27.59 -2.01
C ARG A 299 10.34 27.67 -3.06
N TYR A 300 10.10 26.57 -3.80
CA TYR A 300 9.05 26.45 -4.81
C TYR A 300 7.72 25.87 -4.28
N ASP A 301 7.66 25.49 -3.01
CA ASP A 301 6.40 25.08 -2.38
C ASP A 301 5.34 26.18 -2.54
N ARG A 302 4.10 25.77 -2.82
CA ARG A 302 2.93 26.66 -2.83
C ARG A 302 1.92 26.15 -1.84
N LEU A 303 1.90 26.72 -0.65
CA LEU A 303 0.91 26.35 0.36
C LEU A 303 -0.50 26.58 -0.22
N ASN A 304 -1.41 25.63 0.06
CA ASN A 304 -2.81 25.67 -0.36
C ASN A 304 -3.08 25.64 -1.87
N TRP A 305 -2.13 25.26 -2.72
CA TRP A 305 -2.35 25.14 -4.18
C TRP A 305 -3.49 24.19 -4.55
N THR A 306 -3.81 23.24 -3.68
CA THR A 306 -4.90 22.26 -3.82
C THR A 306 -6.25 22.74 -3.27
N ARG A 307 -6.36 24.00 -2.81
CA ARG A 307 -7.61 24.62 -2.33
C ARG A 307 -8.26 25.51 -3.40
N VAL A 308 -9.55 25.76 -3.23
CA VAL A 308 -10.36 26.69 -4.04
C VAL A 308 -9.84 28.12 -3.87
N GLY A 309 -9.89 28.90 -4.96
CA GLY A 309 -9.50 30.32 -4.93
C GLY A 309 -8.00 30.54 -4.79
N PHE A 310 -7.19 29.52 -5.00
CA PHE A 310 -5.73 29.64 -4.97
C PHE A 310 -5.26 30.55 -6.10
N THR A 311 -4.46 31.56 -5.73
CA THR A 311 -3.79 32.47 -6.65
C THR A 311 -2.28 32.36 -6.44
N ASP A 312 -1.53 32.24 -7.53
CA ASP A 312 -0.06 32.16 -7.50
C ASP A 312 0.51 33.44 -8.10
N SER A 313 1.20 34.24 -7.29
CA SER A 313 1.82 35.49 -7.74
C SER A 313 3.04 35.27 -8.64
N LEU A 314 3.55 34.03 -8.73
CA LEU A 314 4.74 33.66 -9.49
C LEU A 314 4.42 32.95 -10.82
N SER A 315 3.13 32.74 -11.12
CA SER A 315 2.54 32.32 -12.41
C SER A 315 3.39 31.37 -13.27
N LEU A 316 3.45 30.09 -12.88
CA LEU A 316 4.04 29.01 -13.71
C LEU A 316 3.03 27.91 -14.11
N TRP A 317 1.74 28.19 -13.96
CA TRP A 317 0.66 27.26 -14.32
C TRP A 317 0.38 27.33 -15.82
N ILE A 318 0.56 26.22 -16.53
CA ILE A 318 0.27 26.06 -17.95
C ILE A 318 -0.85 25.04 -18.18
N THR A 319 -1.46 25.07 -19.35
CA THR A 319 -2.41 24.03 -19.78
C THR A 319 -1.65 22.74 -20.07
N PRO A 320 -2.07 21.57 -19.55
CA PRO A 320 -1.43 20.30 -19.86
C PRO A 320 -1.71 19.85 -21.30
N GLU A 321 -0.79 19.05 -21.82
CA GLU A 321 -0.90 18.35 -23.10
C GLU A 321 -1.77 17.09 -22.93
N ILE A 322 -2.51 16.73 -23.98
CA ILE A 322 -3.10 15.39 -24.08
C ILE A 322 -1.99 14.45 -24.53
N LEU A 323 -1.71 13.44 -23.73
CA LEU A 323 -0.70 12.43 -23.99
C LEU A 323 -1.36 11.11 -24.43
N PRO A 324 -0.65 10.26 -25.18
CA PRO A 324 -1.16 8.93 -25.53
C PRO A 324 -1.45 8.09 -24.29
N SER A 325 -2.44 7.21 -24.41
CA SER A 325 -2.69 6.16 -23.42
C SER A 325 -1.42 5.31 -23.23
N PRO A 326 -1.04 4.98 -21.98
CA PRO A 326 0.07 4.07 -21.71
C PRO A 326 -0.27 2.63 -22.10
N VAL A 327 -1.56 2.30 -22.17
CA VAL A 327 -2.07 0.99 -22.57
C VAL A 327 -2.11 0.87 -24.09
N ASP A 328 -1.58 -0.25 -24.61
CA ASP A 328 -1.61 -0.61 -26.02
C ASP A 328 -2.73 -1.63 -26.29
N THR A 329 -3.80 -1.15 -26.93
CA THR A 329 -4.97 -1.96 -27.27
C THR A 329 -4.67 -2.98 -28.38
N THR A 330 -3.62 -2.79 -29.18
CA THR A 330 -3.25 -3.73 -30.26
C THR A 330 -2.73 -5.05 -29.72
N VAL A 331 -2.25 -5.05 -28.47
CA VAL A 331 -1.78 -6.23 -27.73
C VAL A 331 -2.73 -6.64 -26.60
N ASN A 332 -4.00 -6.22 -26.69
CA ASN A 332 -5.06 -6.41 -25.69
C ASN A 332 -4.71 -5.82 -24.31
N GLY A 333 -3.97 -4.71 -24.28
CA GLY A 333 -3.65 -4.05 -23.03
C GLY A 333 -4.89 -3.48 -22.33
N GLN A 334 -4.86 -3.39 -20.99
CA GLN A 334 -6.00 -2.96 -20.20
C GLN A 334 -5.70 -1.96 -19.06
N LEU A 335 -6.68 -1.11 -18.74
CA LEU A 335 -6.77 -0.40 -17.47
C LEU A 335 -7.53 -1.27 -16.46
N THR A 336 -6.89 -1.62 -15.35
CA THR A 336 -7.51 -2.47 -14.32
C THR A 336 -7.40 -1.86 -12.94
N LEU A 337 -8.36 -2.18 -12.08
CA LEU A 337 -8.29 -1.80 -10.67
C LEU A 337 -6.97 -2.27 -10.08
N GLN A 338 -6.34 -1.44 -9.25
CA GLN A 338 -5.24 -1.87 -8.38
C GLN A 338 -5.80 -2.78 -7.29
N ASP A 339 -6.07 -4.02 -7.68
CA ASP A 339 -6.60 -5.06 -6.84
C ASP A 339 -5.43 -5.86 -6.23
N MET A 340 -4.60 -5.17 -5.46
CA MET A 340 -3.51 -5.74 -4.67
C MET A 340 -3.25 -4.88 -3.42
N PRO A 341 -2.59 -5.42 -2.37
CA PRO A 341 -2.24 -4.64 -1.20
C PRO A 341 -1.36 -3.43 -1.60
N PRO A 342 -1.81 -2.19 -1.33
CA PRO A 342 -1.07 -0.99 -1.72
C PRO A 342 0.22 -0.85 -0.92
N ILE A 343 1.20 -0.12 -1.45
CA ILE A 343 2.37 0.26 -0.66
C ILE A 343 1.94 1.32 0.36
N ARG A 344 2.38 1.15 1.60
CA ARG A 344 2.09 2.05 2.72
C ARG A 344 3.36 2.26 3.55
N ALA A 345 3.29 3.15 4.54
CA ALA A 345 4.42 3.49 5.40
C ALA A 345 4.06 3.34 6.90
N GLY A 346 5.00 2.80 7.68
CA GLY A 346 4.91 2.68 9.13
C GLY A 346 3.68 1.89 9.59
N PRO A 347 2.86 2.42 10.54
CA PRO A 347 1.68 1.76 11.10
C PRO A 347 0.68 1.21 10.09
N ASP A 348 0.60 1.85 8.93
CA ASP A 348 -0.38 1.48 7.92
C ASP A 348 0.12 0.30 7.06
N ALA A 349 1.43 0.05 7.02
CA ALA A 349 2.03 -1.00 6.19
C ALA A 349 2.01 -2.39 6.85
N LEU A 350 2.22 -2.45 8.17
CA LEU A 350 2.45 -3.70 8.89
C LEU A 350 1.41 -3.96 9.96
N HIS A 351 0.62 -5.02 9.75
CA HIS A 351 -0.37 -5.51 10.69
C HIS A 351 0.10 -6.82 11.34
N PHE A 352 -0.58 -7.22 12.40
CA PHE A 352 -0.32 -8.46 13.13
C PHE A 352 -1.61 -9.25 13.23
N GLU A 353 -1.53 -10.57 13.01
CA GLU A 353 -2.67 -11.45 13.22
C GLU A 353 -3.00 -11.52 14.71
N VAL A 354 -4.21 -11.11 15.07
CA VAL A 354 -4.71 -11.17 16.44
C VAL A 354 -5.22 -12.59 16.68
N GLU A 355 -4.36 -13.45 17.23
CA GLU A 355 -4.79 -14.78 17.68
C GLU A 355 -5.23 -14.68 19.14
N TYR A 356 -6.55 -14.74 19.38
CA TYR A 356 -7.13 -14.64 20.71
C TYR A 356 -7.01 -15.98 21.45
N ASP A 357 -6.30 -15.96 22.58
CA ASP A 357 -6.39 -17.01 23.59
C ASP A 357 -7.72 -16.91 24.37
N VAL A 358 -8.52 -17.97 24.34
CA VAL A 358 -9.80 -18.05 25.05
C VAL A 358 -9.61 -18.19 26.57
N ASP A 359 -8.44 -18.67 27.01
CA ASP A 359 -8.09 -18.89 28.41
C ASP A 359 -7.29 -17.73 29.02
N GLU A 360 -6.55 -16.95 28.21
CA GLU A 360 -5.69 -15.85 28.68
C GLU A 360 -6.10 -14.43 28.25
N ASP A 361 -7.12 -14.25 27.41
CA ASP A 361 -7.55 -12.92 26.89
C ASP A 361 -6.36 -12.15 26.27
N ARG A 362 -5.48 -12.86 25.55
CA ARG A 362 -4.24 -12.35 24.97
C ARG A 362 -4.12 -12.65 23.47
N SER A 363 -3.52 -11.70 22.74
CA SER A 363 -3.06 -11.86 21.36
C SER A 363 -1.67 -12.48 21.33
N TYR A 364 -1.45 -13.63 20.68
CA TYR A 364 -0.13 -14.28 20.65
C TYR A 364 0.93 -13.59 19.78
N LEU A 365 0.52 -12.84 18.76
CA LEU A 365 1.44 -12.05 17.93
C LEU A 365 1.39 -10.58 18.34
N SER A 366 2.50 -10.11 18.89
CA SER A 366 2.72 -8.76 19.36
C SER A 366 3.94 -8.14 18.68
N LYS A 367 4.15 -6.84 18.90
CA LYS A 367 5.35 -6.13 18.45
C LYS A 367 6.66 -6.80 18.90
N LYS A 368 6.65 -7.55 20.01
CA LYS A 368 7.83 -8.25 20.54
C LYS A 368 8.24 -9.44 19.67
N ASP A 369 7.33 -9.96 18.85
CA ASP A 369 7.48 -11.24 18.11
C ASP A 369 8.15 -11.07 16.74
N ILE A 370 8.21 -9.84 16.22
CA ILE A 370 9.15 -9.43 15.15
C ILE A 370 10.52 -9.02 15.74
N GLY A 371 10.60 -8.96 17.07
CA GLY A 371 11.78 -8.66 17.87
C GLY A 371 11.62 -7.35 18.66
N GLU A 372 11.69 -7.45 19.99
CA GLU A 372 12.40 -6.39 20.74
C GLU A 372 13.86 -6.44 20.28
N ILE A 373 14.21 -5.63 19.28
CA ILE A 373 15.55 -5.63 18.69
C ILE A 373 16.53 -5.08 19.71
N LEU A 374 17.61 -5.81 19.98
CA LEU A 374 18.82 -5.25 20.57
C LEU A 374 19.38 -4.21 19.60
N GLY A 375 19.04 -2.93 19.81
CA GLY A 375 19.56 -1.82 19.03
C GLY A 375 18.66 -1.30 17.92
N ALA A 376 17.38 -1.66 17.82
CA ALA A 376 16.42 -0.88 17.03
C ALA A 376 15.12 -0.68 17.81
N SER A 377 14.56 0.52 17.76
CA SER A 377 13.34 0.86 18.50
C SER A 377 12.17 0.96 17.52
N LEU A 378 11.38 -0.12 17.41
CA LEU A 378 10.06 -0.10 16.77
C LEU A 378 9.07 0.60 17.71
N LYS A 379 9.16 1.92 17.80
CA LYS A 379 8.05 2.69 18.36
C LYS A 379 6.94 2.70 17.31
N ASP A 380 5.69 2.62 17.77
CA ASP A 380 4.52 2.91 16.94
C ASP A 380 4.44 2.18 15.57
N LYS A 381 4.38 0.84 15.61
CA LYS A 381 3.88 0.00 14.50
C LYS A 381 4.65 0.11 13.17
N GLY A 382 5.97 0.32 13.20
CA GLY A 382 6.79 0.31 11.97
C GLY A 382 7.56 1.60 11.71
N ILE A 383 7.77 2.45 12.73
CA ILE A 383 8.64 3.63 12.64
C ILE A 383 9.92 3.33 13.42
N LEU A 384 11.07 3.41 12.75
CA LEU A 384 12.38 3.27 13.39
C LEU A 384 12.90 4.64 13.80
N HIS A 385 13.47 4.70 15.00
CA HIS A 385 14.30 5.81 15.43
C HIS A 385 15.77 5.39 15.46
N PRO A 386 16.71 6.29 15.12
CA PRO A 386 18.12 5.98 15.26
C PRO A 386 18.48 5.58 16.69
N ILE A 387 19.40 4.64 16.83
CA ILE A 387 19.95 4.26 18.14
C ILE A 387 21.25 4.97 18.47
N SER A 388 21.92 5.52 17.46
CA SER A 388 23.10 6.33 17.65
C SER A 388 23.29 7.31 16.49
N VAL A 389 24.10 8.34 16.74
CA VAL A 389 24.56 9.29 15.72
C VAL A 389 26.06 9.45 15.83
N ILE A 390 26.77 9.34 14.71
CA ILE A 390 28.20 9.59 14.57
C ILE A 390 28.37 10.95 13.90
N ILE A 391 29.20 11.82 14.48
CA ILE A 391 29.53 13.14 13.93
C ILE A 391 31.00 13.13 13.50
N PRO A 392 31.32 12.71 12.25
CA PRO A 392 32.71 12.60 11.81
C PRO A 392 33.37 13.97 11.58
N THR A 393 32.58 14.99 11.22
CA THR A 393 33.02 16.39 11.07
C THR A 393 31.83 17.34 11.26
N LEU A 394 32.08 18.65 11.35
CA LEU A 394 31.05 19.66 11.52
C LEU A 394 29.98 19.55 10.42
N ASN A 395 28.71 19.61 10.81
CA ASN A 395 27.52 19.53 9.93
C ASN A 395 27.37 18.21 9.14
N VAL A 396 28.02 17.13 9.59
CA VAL A 396 27.82 15.77 9.06
C VAL A 396 27.36 14.86 10.20
N HIS A 397 26.21 14.20 10.01
CA HIS A 397 25.62 13.28 10.97
C HIS A 397 25.39 11.95 10.27
N ILE A 398 25.85 10.83 10.85
CA ILE A 398 25.56 9.48 10.36
C ILE A 398 24.73 8.78 11.43
N PHE A 399 23.46 8.56 11.13
CA PHE A 399 22.52 7.87 12.00
C PHE A 399 22.60 6.36 11.77
N ASP A 400 22.69 5.57 12.84
CA ASP A 400 22.51 4.11 12.80
C ASP A 400 21.08 3.78 13.25
N MET A 401 20.29 3.22 12.34
CA MET A 401 18.92 2.77 12.64
C MET A 401 18.90 1.45 13.42
N GLY A 402 20.05 0.75 13.50
CA GLY A 402 20.20 -0.53 14.17
C GLY A 402 19.67 -1.74 13.41
N GLN A 403 18.89 -1.49 12.37
CA GLN A 403 18.25 -2.47 11.50
C GLN A 403 18.41 -2.02 10.04
N ASN A 404 18.74 -2.95 9.15
CA ASN A 404 18.64 -2.69 7.71
C ASN A 404 17.16 -2.73 7.32
N MET A 405 16.62 -1.60 6.90
CA MET A 405 15.21 -1.39 6.60
C MET A 405 15.02 -0.88 5.18
N VAL A 406 13.77 -0.86 4.72
CA VAL A 406 13.39 -0.28 3.43
C VAL A 406 12.35 0.80 3.66
N GLY A 407 12.56 1.96 3.05
CA GLY A 407 11.72 3.14 3.23
C GLY A 407 12.49 4.42 2.98
N TRP A 408 12.21 5.41 3.82
CA TRP A 408 12.88 6.71 3.85
C TRP A 408 12.87 7.23 5.28
N CYS A 409 13.46 8.41 5.48
CA CYS A 409 13.42 9.10 6.76
C CYS A 409 12.71 10.45 6.65
N ARG A 410 12.03 10.82 7.72
CA ARG A 410 11.51 12.17 7.97
C ARG A 410 12.49 12.90 8.85
N PHE A 411 12.76 14.15 8.48
CA PHE A 411 13.69 15.01 9.19
C PHE A 411 13.02 16.30 9.62
N LYS A 412 13.30 16.73 10.85
CA LYS A 412 13.02 18.08 11.32
C LYS A 412 14.24 18.95 11.11
N PHE A 413 14.12 19.94 10.23
CA PHE A 413 15.19 20.87 9.94
C PHE A 413 14.84 22.28 10.43
N HIS A 414 15.87 23.00 10.87
CA HIS A 414 15.83 24.42 11.17
C HIS A 414 16.98 25.10 10.46
N GLY A 415 16.72 26.21 9.79
CA GLY A 415 17.78 26.94 9.11
C GLY A 415 17.29 28.04 8.17
N PRO A 416 18.22 28.85 7.63
CA PRO A 416 17.86 29.90 6.71
C PRO A 416 17.39 29.34 5.36
N ARG A 417 16.45 30.06 4.74
CA ARG A 417 15.94 29.76 3.40
C ARG A 417 17.08 29.59 2.39
N GLY A 418 17.02 28.54 1.59
CA GLY A 418 17.99 28.29 0.51
C GLY A 418 19.20 27.45 0.90
N VAL A 419 19.35 27.07 2.16
CA VAL A 419 20.39 26.09 2.57
C VAL A 419 20.02 24.72 2.03
N GLY A 420 20.98 24.06 1.38
CA GLY A 420 20.83 22.70 0.88
C GLY A 420 21.30 21.67 1.90
N ILE A 421 20.48 20.64 2.10
CA ILE A 421 20.77 19.48 2.93
C ILE A 421 20.81 18.26 2.02
N HIS A 422 21.89 17.49 2.09
CA HIS A 422 22.06 16.26 1.32
C HIS A 422 21.98 15.07 2.26
N ILE A 423 21.24 14.03 1.86
CA ILE A 423 20.95 12.85 2.67
C ILE A 423 21.32 11.64 1.82
N ARG A 424 22.17 10.75 2.34
CA ARG A 424 22.61 9.53 1.64
C ARG A 424 22.34 8.30 2.48
N HIS A 425 21.91 7.23 1.83
CA HIS A 425 21.51 5.98 2.47
C HIS A 425 22.52 4.86 2.18
N ALA A 426 22.78 3.99 3.16
CA ALA A 426 23.68 2.84 3.00
C ALA A 426 23.32 1.67 3.92
N GLU A 427 23.60 0.44 3.47
CA GLU A 427 23.40 -0.77 4.26
C GLU A 427 24.51 -0.99 5.30
N ILE A 428 25.73 -0.57 4.98
CA ILE A 428 26.93 -0.81 5.80
C ILE A 428 27.80 0.46 5.91
N LEU A 429 28.62 0.52 6.95
CA LEU A 429 29.65 1.53 7.10
C LEU A 429 30.91 1.14 6.32
N SER A 430 31.64 2.12 5.83
CA SER A 430 32.96 1.94 5.25
C SER A 430 33.93 1.46 6.34
N GLN A 431 34.59 0.32 6.09
CA GLN A 431 35.71 -0.13 6.91
C GLN A 431 36.96 0.66 6.51
N ALA A 432 37.11 1.88 7.05
CA ALA A 432 38.37 2.60 6.93
C ALA A 432 39.40 1.97 7.89
N VAL A 433 40.00 0.82 7.56
CA VAL A 433 41.27 0.43 8.19
C VAL A 433 42.37 1.24 7.51
N VAL A 434 42.46 2.52 7.85
CA VAL A 434 43.69 3.28 7.61
C VAL A 434 44.70 2.80 8.66
N SER A 435 45.97 2.70 8.26
CA SER A 435 47.14 2.18 9.00
C SER A 435 47.43 2.80 10.39
N THR A 436 46.50 3.54 10.97
CA THR A 436 46.59 4.25 12.25
C THR A 436 45.72 3.65 13.37
N GLY A 437 44.98 2.56 13.11
CA GLY A 437 44.22 1.83 14.14
C GLY A 437 42.97 2.55 14.66
N LYS A 438 42.51 3.61 13.97
CA LYS A 438 41.21 4.26 14.22
C LYS A 438 40.46 4.42 12.90
N ALA A 439 39.30 3.77 12.80
CA ALA A 439 38.42 3.93 11.64
C ALA A 439 37.80 5.33 11.65
N THR A 440 38.16 6.17 10.67
CA THR A 440 37.42 7.39 10.36
C THR A 440 36.18 6.98 9.55
N GLY A 441 35.14 6.54 10.24
CA GLY A 441 33.94 5.92 9.65
C GLY A 441 33.16 6.88 8.75
N GLY A 442 32.72 6.35 7.61
CA GLY A 442 31.73 6.94 6.70
C GLY A 442 30.75 5.86 6.25
N ILE A 443 29.75 6.21 5.43
CA ILE A 443 28.89 5.21 4.79
C ILE A 443 29.61 4.54 3.61
N TYR A 444 29.27 3.29 3.29
CA TYR A 444 29.76 2.57 2.12
C TYR A 444 28.64 2.46 1.09
N THR A 445 28.90 2.91 -0.14
CA THR A 445 27.88 2.94 -1.21
C THR A 445 28.29 2.24 -2.50
N ASP A 446 29.47 1.62 -2.57
CA ASP A 446 29.94 0.98 -3.81
C ASP A 446 29.06 -0.24 -4.19
N ASN A 447 28.45 -0.92 -3.20
CA ASN A 447 27.49 -2.01 -3.45
C ASN A 447 26.15 -1.51 -4.03
N LEU A 448 25.86 -0.22 -3.98
CA LEU A 448 24.68 0.37 -4.63
C LEU A 448 24.85 0.48 -6.16
N ARG A 449 26.07 0.24 -6.64
CA ARG A 449 26.47 0.35 -8.05
C ARG A 449 26.16 1.75 -8.57
N GLY A 450 25.30 1.92 -9.58
CA GLY A 450 24.95 3.23 -10.10
C GLY A 450 23.74 3.89 -9.45
N ALA A 451 23.09 3.26 -8.45
CA ALA A 451 22.08 3.94 -7.64
C ALA A 451 22.76 4.90 -6.66
N THR A 452 22.41 6.18 -6.71
CA THR A 452 22.98 7.16 -5.77
C THR A 452 22.34 7.09 -4.38
N ALA A 453 21.07 6.64 -4.28
CA ALA A 453 20.26 6.59 -3.06
C ALA A 453 20.36 7.87 -2.21
N SER A 454 20.22 9.03 -2.88
CA SER A 454 20.55 10.33 -2.31
C SER A 454 19.39 11.32 -2.44
N ASP A 455 18.89 11.78 -1.31
CA ASP A 455 17.87 12.82 -1.23
C ASP A 455 18.52 14.18 -0.99
N THR A 456 17.90 15.24 -1.48
CA THR A 456 18.34 16.60 -1.25
C THR A 456 17.16 17.51 -1.00
N TYR A 457 17.26 18.33 0.04
CA TYR A 457 16.24 19.30 0.40
C TYR A 457 16.84 20.69 0.52
N ILE A 458 16.29 21.66 -0.22
CA ILE A 458 16.61 23.08 -0.06
C ILE A 458 15.59 23.71 0.88
N LEU A 459 16.05 24.29 1.98
CA LEU A 459 15.18 24.79 3.03
C LEU A 459 14.27 25.92 2.52
N ARG A 460 12.98 25.87 2.88
CA ARG A 460 12.05 26.99 2.63
C ARG A 460 12.28 28.15 3.59
N GLY A 461 12.89 27.88 4.75
CA GLY A 461 13.27 28.85 5.77
C GLY A 461 12.14 29.18 6.74
N ASP A 462 11.37 28.15 7.15
CA ASP A 462 10.31 28.30 8.13
C ASP A 462 10.90 28.61 9.53
N PRO A 463 10.55 29.75 10.16
CA PRO A 463 11.08 30.09 11.48
C PRO A 463 10.68 29.07 12.57
N ASN A 464 9.61 28.30 12.37
CA ASN A 464 9.17 27.27 13.31
C ASN A 464 9.81 25.90 13.05
N GLY A 465 10.69 25.80 12.06
CA GLY A 465 11.21 24.53 11.55
C GLY A 465 10.32 23.93 10.47
N GLU A 466 10.90 23.01 9.71
CA GLU A 466 10.26 22.36 8.57
C GLU A 466 10.52 20.86 8.57
N ILE A 467 9.50 20.09 8.17
CA ILE A 467 9.57 18.65 8.04
C ILE A 467 9.82 18.31 6.57
N TYR A 468 10.89 17.56 6.33
CA TYR A 468 11.19 16.95 5.05
C TYR A 468 10.86 15.46 5.09
N GLU A 469 10.13 14.98 4.08
CA GLU A 469 9.83 13.57 3.84
C GLU A 469 9.83 13.33 2.32
N PRO A 470 10.63 12.39 1.78
CA PRO A 470 10.56 12.01 0.37
C PRO A 470 9.18 11.44 0.00
N ARG A 471 8.75 11.62 -1.25
CA ARG A 471 7.40 11.21 -1.71
C ARG A 471 7.41 10.12 -2.76
N PHE A 472 8.37 10.18 -3.69
CA PHE A 472 8.36 9.34 -4.90
C PHE A 472 9.66 8.55 -5.09
N THR A 473 10.31 8.19 -3.97
CA THR A 473 11.50 7.34 -3.93
C THR A 473 11.43 6.37 -2.75
N VAL A 474 12.37 5.43 -2.71
CA VAL A 474 12.53 4.46 -1.62
C VAL A 474 13.98 3.99 -1.58
N HIS A 475 14.50 3.67 -0.39
CA HIS A 475 15.88 3.25 -0.17
C HIS A 475 15.94 2.02 0.72
N GLY A 476 16.89 1.11 0.48
CA GLY A 476 17.27 0.06 1.42
C GLY A 476 18.53 0.45 2.20
N PHE A 477 18.44 0.55 3.52
CA PHE A 477 19.53 1.08 4.35
C PHE A 477 19.41 0.73 5.84
N ARG A 478 20.56 0.76 6.51
CA ARG A 478 20.66 0.84 7.97
C ARG A 478 21.20 2.19 8.43
N TYR A 479 22.06 2.81 7.62
CA TYR A 479 22.75 4.05 7.96
C TYR A 479 22.26 5.18 7.06
N VAL A 480 22.05 6.35 7.66
CA VAL A 480 21.69 7.57 6.93
C VAL A 480 22.66 8.69 7.27
N ALA A 481 23.36 9.18 6.26
CA ALA A 481 24.31 10.28 6.38
C ALA A 481 23.65 11.59 5.92
N VAL A 482 23.60 12.58 6.80
CA VAL A 482 23.08 13.93 6.54
C VAL A 482 24.22 14.93 6.51
N PHE A 483 24.32 15.69 5.43
CA PHE A 483 25.34 16.68 5.16
C PHE A 483 24.71 18.06 5.01
N GLY A 484 25.34 19.08 5.61
CA GLY A 484 24.97 20.48 5.39
C GLY A 484 23.83 21.00 6.26
N SER A 485 23.35 20.22 7.24
CA SER A 485 22.39 20.72 8.23
C SER A 485 23.01 21.91 8.99
N PRO A 486 22.38 23.10 8.98
CA PRO A 486 22.93 24.29 9.62
C PRO A 486 22.79 24.27 11.14
N THR A 487 21.88 23.44 11.67
CA THR A 487 21.75 23.13 13.09
C THR A 487 22.16 21.67 13.35
N PRO A 488 22.77 21.36 14.51
CA PRO A 488 23.00 19.97 14.92
C PRO A 488 21.69 19.19 14.93
N LEU A 489 21.71 17.95 14.41
CA LEU A 489 20.56 17.06 14.42
C LEU A 489 20.67 16.07 15.57
N LEU A 490 19.59 15.94 16.32
CA LEU A 490 19.45 14.94 17.38
C LEU A 490 18.74 13.69 16.83
N ILE A 491 18.82 12.60 17.59
CA ILE A 491 18.11 11.36 17.26
C ILE A 491 16.60 11.60 17.13
N ASP A 492 16.03 12.47 17.96
CA ASP A 492 14.59 12.79 17.96
C ASP A 492 14.14 13.68 16.78
N ASP A 493 15.10 14.17 15.98
CA ASP A 493 14.84 14.91 14.74
C ASP A 493 14.67 13.98 13.54
N VAL A 494 14.86 12.67 13.73
CA VAL A 494 14.83 11.65 12.68
C VAL A 494 13.88 10.52 13.05
N GLU A 495 12.98 10.20 12.13
CA GLU A 495 12.14 9.00 12.19
C GLU A 495 12.07 8.36 10.80
N CYS A 496 12.18 7.04 10.71
CA CYS A 496 12.21 6.33 9.43
C CYS A 496 11.10 5.28 9.40
N PRO A 497 9.94 5.57 8.78
CA PRO A 497 8.91 4.56 8.59
C PRO A 497 9.41 3.46 7.64
N ILE A 498 9.13 2.19 7.98
CA ILE A 498 9.26 1.09 7.02
C ILE A 498 8.22 1.25 5.92
N VAL A 499 8.56 0.90 4.68
CA VAL A 499 7.70 1.07 3.52
C VAL A 499 7.67 -0.22 2.74
N HIS A 500 6.48 -0.78 2.57
CA HIS A 500 6.24 -2.00 1.81
C HIS A 500 4.74 -2.12 1.47
N SER A 501 4.39 -3.07 0.61
CA SER A 501 3.01 -3.51 0.37
C SER A 501 2.36 -3.93 1.69
N GLU A 502 1.17 -3.40 1.95
CA GLU A 502 0.39 -3.71 3.14
C GLU A 502 0.33 -5.21 3.38
N THR A 503 0.78 -5.67 4.54
CA THR A 503 0.76 -7.09 4.89
C THR A 503 0.47 -7.31 6.37
N THR A 504 0.16 -8.56 6.72
CA THR A 504 -0.10 -9.00 8.08
C THR A 504 0.88 -10.11 8.44
N VAL A 505 1.60 -9.97 9.56
CA VAL A 505 2.35 -11.08 10.15
C VAL A 505 1.37 -12.13 10.65
N LYS A 506 1.52 -13.37 10.18
CA LYS A 506 0.68 -14.52 10.55
C LYS A 506 1.44 -15.63 11.26
N GLY A 507 2.76 -15.70 11.06
CA GLY A 507 3.62 -16.70 11.69
C GLY A 507 4.60 -16.09 12.67
N HIS A 508 4.94 -16.85 13.71
CA HIS A 508 6.06 -16.57 14.58
C HIS A 508 6.86 -17.84 14.82
N PHE A 509 8.17 -17.67 14.98
CA PHE A 509 9.10 -18.73 15.34
C PHE A 509 10.06 -18.24 16.42
N SER A 510 10.25 -19.05 17.45
CA SER A 510 11.30 -18.88 18.44
C SER A 510 11.85 -20.24 18.88
N SER A 511 13.09 -20.22 19.35
CA SER A 511 13.80 -21.38 19.87
C SER A 511 14.71 -21.01 21.02
N SER A 512 15.28 -22.01 21.70
CA SER A 512 16.32 -21.79 22.71
C SER A 512 17.67 -21.35 22.12
N ASN A 513 17.84 -21.43 20.79
CA ASN A 513 19.07 -21.03 20.12
C ASN A 513 18.94 -19.59 19.58
N SER A 514 19.68 -18.66 20.20
CA SER A 514 19.67 -17.25 19.81
C SER A 514 20.13 -17.00 18.37
N VAL A 515 20.99 -17.85 17.80
CA VAL A 515 21.44 -17.73 16.40
C VAL A 515 20.29 -18.03 15.45
N ILE A 516 19.50 -19.07 15.71
CA ILE A 516 18.35 -19.42 14.85
C ILE A 516 17.29 -18.32 14.95
N ASN A 517 17.05 -17.77 16.15
CA ASN A 517 16.13 -16.65 16.32
C ASN A 517 16.60 -15.41 15.54
N GLN A 518 17.91 -15.13 15.52
CA GLN A 518 18.47 -14.04 14.72
C GLN A 518 18.35 -14.30 13.22
N ILE A 519 18.52 -15.55 12.76
CA ILE A 519 18.31 -15.91 11.36
C ILE A 519 16.85 -15.67 10.96
N GLN A 520 15.88 -16.16 11.75
CA GLN A 520 14.46 -15.90 11.51
C GLN A 520 14.15 -14.40 11.47
N HIS A 521 14.70 -13.64 12.42
CA HIS A 521 14.54 -12.19 12.44
C HIS A 521 15.06 -11.54 11.16
N ASN A 522 16.26 -11.93 10.69
CA ASN A 522 16.83 -11.41 9.45
C ASN A 522 15.96 -11.78 8.23
N ILE A 523 15.39 -12.98 8.20
CA ILE A 523 14.48 -13.44 7.13
C ILE A 523 13.24 -12.53 7.08
N VAL A 524 12.59 -12.28 8.21
CA VAL A 524 11.38 -11.44 8.29
C VAL A 524 11.66 -10.02 7.78
N TRP A 525 12.77 -9.40 8.19
CA TRP A 525 13.15 -8.07 7.70
C TRP A 525 13.55 -8.06 6.22
N GLY A 526 14.28 -9.09 5.76
CA GLY A 526 14.64 -9.25 4.36
C GLY A 526 13.41 -9.41 3.46
N GLN A 527 12.41 -10.17 3.92
CA GLN A 527 11.13 -10.33 3.24
C GLN A 527 10.38 -8.99 3.17
N LEU A 528 10.16 -8.31 4.32
CA LEU A 528 9.48 -7.02 4.35
C LEU A 528 10.10 -5.99 3.41
N GLY A 529 11.43 -5.92 3.39
CA GLY A 529 12.15 -4.99 2.53
C GLY A 529 11.92 -5.21 1.03
N ASN A 530 11.53 -6.42 0.62
CA ASN A 530 11.36 -6.79 -0.78
C ASN A 530 9.90 -6.90 -1.22
N LEU A 531 8.94 -6.46 -0.41
CA LEU A 531 7.52 -6.41 -0.77
C LEU A 531 7.16 -5.02 -1.32
N MET A 532 7.52 -4.70 -2.56
CA MET A 532 7.31 -3.37 -3.13
C MET A 532 6.38 -3.44 -4.36
N SER A 533 5.08 -3.69 -4.13
CA SER A 533 4.05 -4.04 -5.13
C SER A 533 4.26 -5.37 -5.88
N LEU A 534 5.49 -5.85 -5.92
CA LEU A 534 5.94 -7.15 -6.42
C LEU A 534 7.16 -7.60 -5.59
N PRO A 535 7.52 -8.90 -5.58
CA PRO A 535 8.68 -9.40 -4.84
C PRO A 535 9.98 -8.99 -5.54
N THR A 536 10.77 -8.12 -4.94
CA THR A 536 12.07 -7.69 -5.50
C THR A 536 13.22 -8.61 -5.07
N ASP A 537 14.28 -8.68 -5.85
CA ASP A 537 15.54 -9.35 -5.45
C ASP A 537 16.27 -8.58 -4.34
N CYS A 538 16.21 -7.25 -4.41
CA CYS A 538 16.86 -6.36 -3.48
C CYS A 538 16.20 -4.98 -3.47
N PRO A 539 16.32 -4.20 -2.38
CA PRO A 539 15.63 -2.91 -2.27
C PRO A 539 16.52 -1.66 -2.41
N GLN A 540 17.84 -1.81 -2.49
CA GLN A 540 18.82 -0.75 -2.32
C GLN A 540 19.52 -0.30 -3.61
N ARG A 541 20.01 -1.25 -4.42
CA ARG A 541 20.83 -0.94 -5.62
C ARG A 541 19.97 -0.63 -6.84
N ASP A 542 20.63 -0.31 -7.95
CA ASP A 542 20.06 -0.09 -9.28
C ASP A 542 19.51 -1.37 -9.95
N GLU A 543 18.61 -2.08 -9.25
CA GLU A 543 17.99 -3.31 -9.75
C GLU A 543 16.52 -3.41 -9.34
N ARG A 544 16.24 -3.92 -8.13
CA ARG A 544 14.89 -3.98 -7.52
C ARG A 544 13.85 -4.58 -8.47
N LYS A 545 14.21 -5.70 -9.08
CA LYS A 545 13.43 -6.36 -10.12
C LYS A 545 12.66 -7.54 -9.56
N GLY A 546 11.52 -7.85 -10.18
CA GLY A 546 10.77 -9.06 -9.91
C GLY A 546 11.44 -10.29 -10.49
N TRP A 547 12.63 -10.64 -10.00
CA TRP A 547 13.34 -11.85 -10.42
C TRP A 547 12.54 -13.09 -10.02
N MET A 548 12.16 -13.87 -11.02
CA MET A 548 11.25 -14.98 -10.83
C MET A 548 11.84 -16.11 -9.97
N GLY A 549 13.14 -16.41 -10.12
CA GLY A 549 13.82 -17.46 -9.35
C GLY A 549 13.84 -17.15 -7.85
N ASP A 550 14.20 -15.92 -7.49
CA ASP A 550 14.21 -15.42 -6.11
C ASP A 550 12.82 -15.52 -5.47
N ALA A 551 11.78 -15.09 -6.20
CA ALA A 551 10.38 -15.21 -5.76
C ALA A 551 9.96 -16.68 -5.59
N ALA A 552 10.37 -17.58 -6.49
CA ALA A 552 10.05 -19.00 -6.42
C ALA A 552 10.69 -19.71 -5.22
N LEU A 553 11.92 -19.33 -4.86
CA LEU A 553 12.66 -19.92 -3.75
C LEU A 553 12.15 -19.41 -2.39
N SER A 554 11.74 -18.14 -2.32
CA SER A 554 11.34 -17.49 -1.07
C SER A 554 9.84 -17.58 -0.77
N VAL A 555 8.97 -17.87 -1.75
CA VAL A 555 7.51 -17.85 -1.54
C VAL A 555 7.07 -18.73 -0.38
N ASN A 556 7.62 -19.94 -0.22
CA ASN A 556 7.16 -20.85 0.83
C ASN A 556 7.44 -20.31 2.24
N GLU A 557 8.65 -19.78 2.49
CA GLU A 557 8.97 -19.16 3.78
C GLU A 557 8.18 -17.86 4.00
N ALA A 558 7.97 -17.07 2.95
CA ALA A 558 7.21 -15.82 3.04
C ALA A 558 5.75 -16.06 3.42
N LEU A 559 5.12 -17.12 2.88
CA LEU A 559 3.75 -17.50 3.20
C LEU A 559 3.56 -18.06 4.62
N TYR A 560 4.61 -18.59 5.26
CA TYR A 560 4.56 -18.92 6.69
C TYR A 560 4.59 -17.67 7.57
N ASN A 561 5.37 -16.66 7.19
CA ASN A 561 5.56 -15.46 8.01
C ASN A 561 4.40 -14.46 7.83
N PHE A 562 3.90 -14.31 6.61
CA PHE A 562 3.02 -13.22 6.22
C PHE A 562 1.79 -13.66 5.41
N ASP A 563 0.74 -12.88 5.52
CA ASP A 563 -0.40 -12.91 4.62
C ASP A 563 -0.06 -12.26 3.27
N LEU A 564 0.34 -13.06 2.29
CA LEU A 564 0.77 -12.60 0.97
C LEU A 564 -0.03 -13.21 -0.19
N SER A 565 -1.20 -13.77 0.12
CA SER A 565 -2.09 -14.37 -0.89
C SER A 565 -2.37 -13.42 -2.08
N LYS A 566 -2.93 -12.24 -1.82
CA LYS A 566 -3.22 -11.25 -2.86
C LYS A 566 -1.96 -10.65 -3.50
N PHE A 567 -0.87 -10.53 -2.74
CA PHE A 567 0.41 -10.01 -3.25
C PHE A 567 1.01 -10.94 -4.31
N TYR A 568 1.10 -12.24 -4.04
CA TYR A 568 1.59 -13.21 -5.03
C TYR A 568 0.58 -13.48 -6.14
N LEU A 569 -0.74 -13.36 -5.89
CA LEU A 569 -1.74 -13.40 -6.96
C LEU A 569 -1.56 -12.25 -7.97
N ASN A 570 -1.23 -11.05 -7.48
CA ASN A 570 -0.83 -9.95 -8.35
C ASN A 570 0.41 -10.31 -9.16
N PHE A 571 1.45 -10.86 -8.53
CA PHE A 571 2.66 -11.24 -9.24
C PHE A 571 2.42 -12.31 -10.32
N LEU A 572 1.57 -13.31 -10.05
CA LEU A 572 1.10 -14.28 -11.07
C LEU A 572 0.36 -13.59 -12.24
N THR A 573 -0.42 -12.55 -11.95
CA THR A 573 -1.07 -11.74 -12.99
C THR A 573 -0.04 -11.00 -13.85
N LEU A 574 1.01 -10.44 -13.23
CA LEU A 574 2.10 -9.79 -13.97
C LEU A 574 2.87 -10.79 -14.84
N ILE A 575 3.11 -12.02 -14.34
CA ILE A 575 3.76 -13.09 -15.12
C ILE A 575 2.90 -13.43 -16.35
N LYS A 576 1.59 -13.54 -16.17
CA LYS A 576 0.63 -13.79 -17.26
C LYS A 576 0.64 -12.68 -18.31
N ASP A 577 0.79 -11.42 -17.91
CA ASP A 577 0.81 -10.29 -18.86
C ASP A 577 2.00 -10.32 -19.82
N VAL A 578 3.12 -10.95 -19.42
CA VAL A 578 4.35 -11.06 -20.22
C VAL A 578 4.57 -12.44 -20.84
N GLN A 579 3.72 -13.43 -20.53
CA GLN A 579 3.83 -14.78 -21.09
C GLN A 579 3.50 -14.77 -22.59
N LEU A 580 4.39 -15.33 -23.42
CA LEU A 580 4.21 -15.47 -24.86
C LEU A 580 4.64 -16.86 -25.33
N LEU A 581 3.74 -17.53 -26.07
CA LEU A 581 3.93 -18.89 -26.60
C LEU A 581 4.31 -19.93 -25.53
N GLY A 582 3.86 -19.71 -24.28
CA GLY A 582 4.14 -20.57 -23.13
C GLY A 582 5.45 -20.25 -22.40
N PHE A 583 6.32 -19.43 -22.97
CA PHE A 583 7.55 -18.96 -22.31
C PHE A 583 7.28 -17.77 -21.39
N VAL A 584 8.17 -17.58 -20.41
CA VAL A 584 8.18 -16.47 -19.46
C VAL A 584 9.62 -15.89 -19.38
N PRO A 585 9.80 -14.60 -19.02
CA PRO A 585 11.11 -13.97 -18.84
C PRO A 585 11.75 -14.23 -17.48
N ASP A 586 13.05 -13.99 -17.30
CA ASP A 586 13.69 -14.08 -15.97
C ASP A 586 13.13 -13.05 -14.95
N THR A 587 12.72 -11.86 -15.41
CA THR A 587 12.15 -10.79 -14.55
C THR A 587 10.76 -10.37 -15.00
N VAL A 588 9.93 -9.99 -14.03
CA VAL A 588 8.56 -9.51 -14.26
C VAL A 588 8.27 -8.27 -13.41
N PRO A 589 7.86 -7.13 -14.01
CA PRO A 589 7.85 -6.82 -15.45
C PRO A 589 9.22 -7.01 -16.12
N LEU A 590 9.22 -7.40 -17.40
CA LEU A 590 10.47 -7.63 -18.12
C LEU A 590 11.16 -6.29 -18.40
N SER A 591 12.28 -6.08 -17.74
CA SER A 591 13.21 -4.98 -18.08
C SER A 591 14.67 -5.43 -18.11
N PHE A 592 14.99 -6.58 -17.51
CA PHE A 592 16.33 -7.16 -17.50
C PHE A 592 16.27 -8.70 -17.49
N GLY A 593 17.35 -9.37 -17.89
CA GLY A 593 17.41 -10.84 -17.96
C GLY A 593 16.94 -11.41 -19.30
N PHE A 594 16.91 -12.73 -19.40
CA PHE A 594 16.62 -13.44 -20.64
C PHE A 594 15.12 -13.67 -20.86
N TYR A 595 14.77 -13.80 -22.14
CA TYR A 595 13.52 -14.36 -22.61
C TYR A 595 13.84 -15.35 -23.73
N PRO A 596 13.52 -16.65 -23.60
CA PRO A 596 12.88 -17.29 -22.45
C PRO A 596 13.79 -17.36 -21.22
N ALA A 597 13.18 -17.52 -20.05
CA ALA A 597 13.86 -17.67 -18.78
C ALA A 597 14.69 -18.94 -18.67
N ASP A 598 15.73 -18.91 -17.83
CA ASP A 598 16.34 -20.14 -17.31
C ASP A 598 15.28 -20.98 -16.55
N PRO A 599 15.33 -22.33 -16.59
CA PRO A 599 14.34 -23.16 -15.91
C PRO A 599 14.14 -22.86 -14.41
N ASN A 600 15.17 -22.42 -13.68
CA ASN A 600 15.02 -22.07 -12.26
C ASN A 600 14.21 -20.78 -12.06
N TRP A 601 14.22 -19.87 -13.03
CA TRP A 601 13.38 -18.69 -13.04
C TRP A 601 12.00 -19.00 -13.61
N GLY A 602 11.94 -19.68 -14.76
CA GLY A 602 10.70 -20.06 -15.43
C GLY A 602 9.74 -20.92 -14.59
N THR A 603 10.27 -21.70 -13.63
CA THR A 603 9.48 -22.52 -12.70
C THR A 603 8.77 -21.70 -11.61
N ALA A 604 8.98 -20.39 -11.52
CA ALA A 604 8.26 -19.53 -10.58
C ALA A 604 6.75 -19.58 -10.75
N LEU A 605 6.27 -19.57 -12.01
CA LEU A 605 4.83 -19.64 -12.30
C LEU A 605 4.17 -20.86 -11.64
N PRO A 606 4.56 -22.12 -11.95
CA PRO A 606 3.96 -23.28 -11.30
C PRO A 606 4.28 -23.38 -9.80
N THR A 607 5.45 -22.91 -9.36
CA THR A 607 5.86 -23.00 -7.94
C THR A 607 5.03 -22.08 -7.06
N ILE A 608 4.89 -20.80 -7.44
CA ILE A 608 4.12 -19.81 -6.67
C ILE A 608 2.64 -20.21 -6.66
N THR A 609 2.08 -20.60 -7.81
CA THR A 609 0.70 -21.13 -7.90
C THR A 609 0.49 -22.31 -6.95
N TRP A 610 1.40 -23.28 -6.94
CA TRP A 610 1.30 -24.43 -6.06
C TRP A 610 1.40 -24.05 -4.59
N GLN A 611 2.30 -23.15 -4.22
CA GLN A 611 2.46 -22.72 -2.83
C GLN A 611 1.26 -21.94 -2.33
N LEU A 612 0.66 -21.08 -3.15
CA LEU A 612 -0.60 -20.42 -2.80
C LEU A 612 -1.72 -21.45 -2.58
N TYR A 613 -1.85 -22.46 -3.43
CA TYR A 613 -2.83 -23.53 -3.23
C TYR A 613 -2.57 -24.28 -1.92
N ARG A 614 -1.31 -24.62 -1.64
CA ARG A 614 -0.91 -25.37 -0.43
C ARG A 614 -1.18 -24.61 0.86
N HIS A 615 -0.97 -23.30 0.86
CA HIS A 615 -1.09 -22.46 2.06
C HIS A 615 -2.51 -21.91 2.27
N TYR A 616 -3.24 -21.61 1.19
CA TYR A 616 -4.56 -20.97 1.27
C TYR A 616 -5.72 -21.86 0.82
N ASN A 617 -5.44 -23.07 0.31
CA ASN A 617 -6.44 -23.95 -0.32
C ASN A 617 -7.23 -23.21 -1.42
N ASP A 618 -6.56 -22.32 -2.13
CA ASP A 618 -7.10 -21.62 -3.26
C ASP A 618 -7.03 -22.51 -4.50
N ILE A 619 -8.16 -23.10 -4.87
CA ILE A 619 -8.27 -23.98 -6.03
C ILE A 619 -8.49 -23.22 -7.34
N GLN A 620 -8.79 -21.92 -7.29
CA GLN A 620 -9.13 -21.13 -8.48
C GLN A 620 -7.89 -20.68 -9.25
N ILE A 621 -6.76 -20.61 -8.54
CA ILE A 621 -5.46 -20.24 -9.10
C ILE A 621 -4.76 -21.38 -9.84
N LEU A 622 -5.20 -22.64 -9.63
CA LEU A 622 -4.76 -23.83 -10.35
C LEU A 622 -5.42 -23.90 -11.73
#